data_AF-A0A8J2J0J6-F1
#
_entry.id   AF-A0A8J2J0J6-F1
#
_cell.length_a   1.000
_cell.length_b   1.000
_cell.length_c   1.000
_cell.angle_alpha   90.00
_cell.angle_beta   90.00
_cell.angle_gamma   90.00
#
_symmetry.space_group_name_H-M   'P 1'
#
loop_
_entity.id
_entity.type
_entity.pdbx_description
1 polymer ?
#
loop_
_entity_poly.entity_id
_entity_poly.type
_entity_poly.pdbx_seq_one_letter_code
_entity_poly.pdbx_strand_id
1 'polypeptide(L)'
;MLAVLSELSVRTASFTKATLKYPANIFKIYGALRLLFGEATSSMSLFVFITKMQLIAMAIYGIYGVIRLDGIISYMMGVNALLRVIILPIMLSKLAEIHVRSMHLLEQVSIRGNLDRKIIKSLPLLRFQFGSMYYADKQMVLTVIQIILVNSANLLILY
;
A
#
# COMPACT_ATOMS: atom_id res chain seq x y z
N MET A 1 -14.62 -16.12 -19.17
CA MET A 1 -13.80 -15.37 -18.18
C MET A 1 -13.41 -16.24 -16.97
N LEU A 2 -14.32 -17.04 -16.40
CA LEU A 2 -14.01 -17.97 -15.29
C LEU A 2 -13.04 -19.12 -15.67
N ALA A 3 -13.13 -19.67 -16.88
CA ALA A 3 -12.23 -20.72 -17.37
C ALA A 3 -10.77 -20.25 -17.54
N VAL A 4 -10.58 -18.98 -17.91
CA VAL A 4 -9.24 -18.37 -18.06
C VAL A 4 -8.57 -18.18 -16.70
N LEU A 5 -9.35 -17.84 -15.66
CA LEU A 5 -8.86 -17.72 -14.29
C LEU A 5 -8.48 -19.09 -13.70
N SER A 6 -9.20 -20.16 -14.02
CA SER A 6 -8.83 -21.52 -13.60
C SER A 6 -7.60 -22.05 -14.33
N GLU A 7 -7.42 -21.74 -15.62
CA GLU A 7 -6.21 -22.13 -16.33
C GLU A 7 -4.98 -21.34 -15.87
N LEU A 8 -5.13 -20.05 -15.54
CA LEU A 8 -4.05 -19.27 -14.92
C LEU A 8 -3.70 -19.79 -13.52
N SER A 9 -4.69 -20.19 -12.71
CA SER A 9 -4.45 -20.72 -11.36
C SER A 9 -3.75 -22.08 -11.39
N VAL A 10 -4.10 -22.96 -12.34
CA VAL A 10 -3.46 -24.26 -12.52
C VAL A 10 -2.03 -24.10 -13.08
N ARG A 11 -1.82 -23.19 -14.03
CA ARG A 11 -0.47 -22.86 -14.54
C ARG A 11 0.42 -22.19 -13.49
N THR A 12 -0.13 -21.34 -12.63
CA THR A 12 0.63 -20.76 -11.51
C THR A 12 0.94 -21.79 -10.42
N ALA A 13 0.04 -22.74 -10.17
CA ALA A 13 0.24 -23.86 -9.22
C ALA A 13 1.29 -24.88 -9.71
N SER A 14 1.38 -25.14 -11.01
CA SER A 14 2.42 -26.01 -11.58
C SER A 14 3.79 -25.32 -11.63
N PHE A 15 3.82 -24.01 -11.94
CA PHE A 15 5.05 -23.21 -11.86
C PHE A 15 5.61 -23.12 -10.45
N THR A 16 4.76 -22.94 -9.43
CA THR A 16 5.17 -22.91 -8.02
C THR A 16 5.75 -24.25 -7.56
N LYS A 17 5.19 -25.39 -7.98
CA LYS A 17 5.77 -26.71 -7.67
C LYS A 17 7.14 -26.96 -8.34
N ALA A 18 7.36 -26.47 -9.56
CA ALA A 18 8.62 -26.64 -10.28
C ALA A 18 9.74 -25.70 -9.78
N THR A 19 9.40 -24.47 -9.39
CA THR A 19 10.36 -23.49 -8.85
C THR A 19 10.82 -23.82 -7.42
N LEU A 20 10.02 -24.58 -6.66
CA LEU A 20 10.38 -25.07 -5.31
C LEU A 20 11.45 -26.18 -5.30
N LYS A 21 11.75 -26.83 -6.44
CA LYS A 21 12.76 -27.91 -6.52
C LYS A 21 14.20 -27.40 -6.51
N TYR A 22 14.44 -26.12 -6.78
CA TYR A 22 15.79 -25.54 -6.89
C TYR A 22 15.89 -24.21 -6.13
N PRO A 23 16.53 -24.17 -4.96
CA PRO A 23 16.62 -22.95 -4.15
C PRO A 23 17.30 -21.80 -4.89
N ALA A 24 18.29 -22.09 -5.75
CA ALA A 24 18.95 -21.10 -6.60
C ALA A 24 18.00 -20.35 -7.56
N ASN A 25 16.92 -21.00 -8.01
CA ASN A 25 15.91 -20.36 -8.87
C ASN A 25 15.01 -19.43 -8.08
N ILE A 26 14.70 -19.75 -6.81
CA ILE A 26 13.93 -18.88 -5.93
C ILE A 26 14.68 -17.57 -5.66
N PHE A 27 15.99 -17.63 -5.38
CA PHE A 27 16.80 -16.42 -5.17
C PHE A 27 16.93 -15.56 -6.43
N LYS A 28 17.10 -16.18 -7.61
CA LYS A 28 17.10 -15.44 -8.89
C LYS A 28 15.76 -14.77 -9.17
N ILE A 29 14.65 -15.47 -8.96
CA ILE A 29 13.30 -14.92 -9.13
C ILE A 29 13.06 -13.80 -8.14
N TYR A 30 13.42 -13.98 -6.86
CA TYR A 30 13.28 -12.96 -5.83
C TYR A 30 14.14 -11.72 -6.12
N GLY A 31 15.37 -11.92 -6.61
CA GLY A 31 16.25 -10.84 -7.06
C GLY A 31 15.67 -10.04 -8.22
N ALA A 32 15.15 -10.72 -9.24
CA ALA A 32 14.47 -10.08 -10.37
C ALA A 32 13.20 -9.33 -9.92
N LEU A 33 12.40 -9.94 -9.04
CA LEU A 33 11.21 -9.31 -8.47
C LEU A 33 11.56 -8.06 -7.66
N ARG A 34 12.67 -8.08 -6.92
CA ARG A 34 13.16 -6.93 -6.16
C ARG A 34 13.62 -5.80 -7.06
N LEU A 35 14.32 -6.08 -8.15
CA LEU A 35 14.75 -5.07 -9.10
C LEU A 35 13.53 -4.40 -9.76
N LEU A 36 12.60 -5.21 -10.28
CA LEU A 36 11.34 -4.72 -10.85
C LEU A 36 10.53 -3.91 -9.84
N PHE A 37 10.45 -4.39 -8.59
CA PHE A 37 9.75 -3.68 -7.52
C PHE A 37 10.45 -2.38 -7.14
N GLY A 38 11.78 -2.34 -7.12
CA GLY A 38 12.56 -1.12 -6.87
C GLY A 38 12.33 -0.05 -7.94
N GLU A 39 12.39 -0.43 -9.22
CA GLU A 39 12.13 0.48 -10.35
C GLU A 39 10.67 0.96 -10.37
N ALA A 40 9.71 0.05 -10.18
CA ALA A 40 8.29 0.39 -10.10
C ALA A 40 7.97 1.29 -8.90
N THR A 41 8.59 1.03 -7.73
CA THR A 41 8.40 1.87 -6.55
C THR A 41 9.01 3.25 -6.78
N SER A 42 10.20 3.34 -7.37
CA SER A 42 10.83 4.64 -7.65
C SER A 42 9.94 5.52 -8.54
N SER A 43 9.38 4.95 -9.60
CA SER A 43 8.53 5.67 -10.55
C SER A 43 7.16 6.03 -9.96
N MET A 44 6.57 5.15 -9.14
CA MET A 44 5.26 5.40 -8.53
C MET A 44 5.33 6.17 -7.20
N SER A 45 6.50 6.28 -6.56
CA SER A 45 6.65 6.92 -5.24
C SER A 45 6.18 8.38 -5.23
N LEU A 46 6.56 9.16 -6.26
CA LEU A 46 6.15 10.55 -6.42
C LEU A 46 4.65 10.67 -6.67
N PHE A 47 4.11 9.81 -7.54
CA PHE A 47 2.69 9.79 -7.85
C PHE A 47 1.84 9.49 -6.61
N VAL A 48 2.21 8.47 -5.83
CA VAL A 48 1.49 8.12 -4.61
C VAL A 48 1.64 9.19 -3.54
N PHE A 49 2.82 9.82 -3.42
CA PHE A 49 3.04 10.94 -2.51
C PHE A 49 2.12 12.13 -2.84
N ILE A 50 2.11 12.56 -4.10
CA ILE A 50 1.26 13.67 -4.57
C ILE A 50 -0.22 13.33 -4.36
N THR A 51 -0.64 12.13 -4.76
CA THR A 51 -2.02 11.67 -4.60
C THR A 51 -2.44 11.67 -3.12
N LYS A 52 -1.58 11.17 -2.22
CA LYS A 52 -1.84 11.20 -0.77
C LYS A 52 -2.06 12.64 -0.27
N MET A 53 -1.16 13.57 -0.62
CA MET A 53 -1.26 14.96 -0.18
C MET A 53 -2.54 15.63 -0.72
N GLN A 54 -2.89 15.37 -1.98
CA GLN A 54 -4.11 15.87 -2.60
C GLN A 54 -5.37 15.35 -1.90
N LEU A 55 -5.43 14.05 -1.61
CA LEU A 55 -6.56 13.42 -0.90
C LEU A 55 -6.74 14.02 0.51
N ILE A 56 -5.64 14.27 1.24
CA ILE A 56 -5.67 14.91 2.56
C ILE A 56 -6.22 16.33 2.47
N ALA A 57 -5.69 17.14 1.54
CA ALA A 57 -6.14 18.51 1.36
C ALA A 57 -7.64 18.57 1.01
N MET A 58 -8.10 17.75 0.07
CA MET A 58 -9.50 17.67 -0.30
C MET A 58 -10.41 17.21 0.85
N ALA A 59 -9.94 16.29 1.71
CA ALA A 59 -10.68 15.88 2.89
C ALA A 59 -10.85 17.03 3.90
N ILE A 60 -9.77 17.78 4.16
CA ILE A 60 -9.80 18.95 5.07
C ILE A 60 -10.75 20.03 4.54
N TYR A 61 -10.62 20.42 3.27
CA TYR A 61 -11.51 21.41 2.65
C TYR A 61 -12.97 20.96 2.61
N GLY A 62 -13.20 19.67 2.35
CA GLY A 62 -14.55 19.13 2.33
C GLY A 62 -15.19 19.16 3.72
N ILE A 63 -14.47 18.77 4.79
CA ILE A 63 -14.98 18.86 6.17
C ILE A 63 -15.26 20.32 6.56
N TYR A 64 -14.35 21.24 6.23
CA TYR A 64 -14.55 22.66 6.46
C TYR A 64 -15.80 23.19 5.74
N GLY A 65 -15.97 22.82 4.46
CA GLY A 65 -17.11 23.22 3.65
C GLY A 65 -18.44 22.66 4.13
N VAL A 66 -18.46 21.47 4.74
CA VAL A 66 -19.67 20.92 5.38
C VAL A 66 -20.16 21.83 6.50
N ILE A 67 -19.22 22.38 7.28
CA ILE A 67 -19.52 23.16 8.47
C ILE A 67 -19.89 24.61 8.12
N ARG A 68 -19.22 25.18 7.11
CA ARG A 68 -19.37 26.61 6.78
C ARG A 68 -20.40 26.92 5.70
N LEU A 69 -20.74 25.96 4.85
CA LEU A 69 -21.68 26.18 3.75
C LEU A 69 -23.06 25.62 4.11
N ASP A 70 -24.10 26.21 3.54
CA ASP A 70 -25.48 25.75 3.71
C ASP A 70 -26.01 25.07 2.44
N GLY A 71 -27.00 24.19 2.62
CA GLY A 71 -27.73 23.55 1.53
C GLY A 71 -26.97 22.44 0.81
N ILE A 72 -27.29 22.25 -0.47
CA ILE A 72 -26.81 21.10 -1.28
C ILE A 72 -25.27 21.09 -1.42
N ILE A 73 -24.64 22.26 -1.44
CA ILE A 73 -23.18 22.37 -1.61
C ILE A 73 -22.44 21.75 -0.40
N SER A 74 -22.95 21.97 0.81
CA SER A 74 -22.42 21.35 2.03
C SER A 74 -22.50 19.83 1.98
N TYR A 75 -23.64 19.30 1.55
CA TYR A 75 -23.82 17.85 1.38
C TYR A 75 -22.83 17.27 0.36
N MET A 76 -22.67 17.91 -0.81
CA MET A 76 -21.71 17.47 -1.83
C MET A 76 -20.26 17.49 -1.31
N MET A 77 -19.89 18.51 -0.54
CA MET A 77 -18.56 18.60 0.08
C MET A 77 -18.35 17.51 1.14
N GLY A 78 -19.36 17.18 1.92
CA GLY A 78 -19.31 16.10 2.90
C GLY A 78 -19.14 14.72 2.28
N VAL A 79 -19.90 14.43 1.22
CA VAL A 79 -19.76 13.19 0.47
C VAL A 79 -18.37 13.06 -0.16
N ASN A 80 -17.85 14.14 -0.75
CA ASN A 80 -16.49 14.15 -1.31
C ASN A 80 -15.45 13.92 -0.19
N ALA A 81 -15.55 14.61 0.94
CA ALA A 81 -14.64 14.44 2.08
C ALA A 81 -14.63 12.99 2.58
N LEU A 82 -15.81 12.41 2.80
CA LEU A 82 -15.98 11.03 3.25
C LEU A 82 -15.32 10.06 2.27
N LEU A 83 -15.53 10.24 0.96
CA LEU A 83 -14.94 9.41 -0.08
C LEU A 83 -13.40 9.48 -0.05
N ARG A 84 -12.81 10.67 0.19
CA ARG A 84 -11.35 10.82 0.33
C ARG A 84 -10.81 10.16 1.60
N VAL A 85 -11.54 10.29 2.72
CA VAL A 85 -11.22 9.64 3.99
C VAL A 85 -11.33 8.12 3.90
N ILE A 86 -12.15 7.56 3.00
CA ILE A 86 -12.25 6.10 2.75
C ILE A 86 -11.17 5.61 1.79
N ILE A 87 -10.93 6.33 0.69
CA ILE A 87 -9.95 5.92 -0.34
C ILE A 87 -8.53 5.88 0.23
N LEU A 88 -8.19 6.84 1.10
CA LEU A 88 -6.83 7.00 1.61
C LEU A 88 -6.36 5.81 2.49
N PRO A 89 -7.14 5.30 3.47
CA PRO A 89 -6.89 4.05 4.16
C PRO A 89 -6.78 2.85 3.24
N ILE A 90 -7.64 2.75 2.20
CA ILE A 90 -7.63 1.62 1.26
C ILE A 90 -6.32 1.63 0.46
N MET A 91 -5.94 2.79 -0.07
CA MET A 91 -4.68 2.97 -0.81
C MET A 91 -3.48 2.57 0.06
N LEU A 92 -3.38 3.13 1.28
CA LEU A 92 -2.29 2.82 2.20
C LEU A 92 -2.28 1.34 2.64
N SER A 93 -3.45 0.75 2.88
CA SER A 93 -3.57 -0.66 3.26
C SER A 93 -3.11 -1.59 2.14
N LYS A 94 -3.43 -1.27 0.88
CA LYS A 94 -2.99 -2.06 -0.28
C LYS A 94 -1.48 -1.97 -0.48
N LEU A 95 -0.88 -0.82 -0.19
CA LEU A 95 0.57 -0.65 -0.26
C LEU A 95 1.28 -1.36 0.90
N ALA A 96 0.70 -1.35 2.10
CA ALA A 96 1.18 -2.10 3.25
C ALA A 96 1.04 -3.63 3.05
N GLU A 97 0.02 -4.09 2.32
CA GLU A 97 -0.22 -5.51 2.02
C GLU A 97 0.96 -6.14 1.26
N ILE A 98 1.65 -5.37 0.42
CA ILE A 98 2.86 -5.81 -0.30
C ILE A 98 3.96 -6.20 0.70
N HIS A 99 4.13 -5.41 1.76
CA HIS A 99 5.12 -5.71 2.79
C HIS A 99 4.78 -7.02 3.52
N VAL A 100 3.52 -7.19 3.93
CA VAL A 100 3.04 -8.39 4.63
C VAL A 100 3.17 -9.64 3.74
N ARG A 101 2.79 -9.55 2.47
CA ARG A 101 2.93 -10.66 1.52
C ARG A 101 4.40 -11.02 1.28
N SER A 102 5.30 -10.03 1.25
CA SER A 102 6.73 -10.29 1.11
C SER A 102 7.32 -11.02 2.33
N MET A 103 6.87 -10.69 3.55
CA MET A 103 7.23 -11.41 4.77
C MET A 103 6.75 -12.86 4.71
N HIS A 104 5.48 -13.09 4.39
CA HIS A 104 4.91 -14.44 4.33
C HIS A 104 5.57 -15.34 3.29
N LEU A 105 5.98 -14.79 2.13
CA LEU A 105 6.73 -15.57 1.13
C LEU A 105 8.09 -16.02 1.68
N LEU A 106 8.81 -15.16 2.39
CA LEU A 106 10.10 -15.53 3.01
C LEU A 106 9.93 -16.54 4.15
N GLU A 107 8.87 -16.39 4.96
CA GLU A 107 8.53 -17.37 6.01
C GLU A 107 8.19 -18.74 5.42
N GLN A 108 7.38 -18.79 4.37
CA GLN A 108 7.02 -20.05 3.69
C GLN A 108 8.23 -20.75 3.07
N VAL A 109 9.18 -19.98 2.51
CA VAL A 109 10.45 -20.51 2.00
C VAL A 109 11.33 -21.05 3.13
N SER A 110 11.31 -20.41 4.31
CA SER A 110 12.04 -20.91 5.50
C SER A 110 11.48 -22.20 6.07
N ILE A 111 10.17 -22.46 5.92
CA ILE A 111 9.53 -23.66 6.48
C ILE A 111 9.65 -24.85 5.54
N ARG A 112 9.66 -24.62 4.21
CA ARG A 112 9.70 -25.71 3.20
C ARG A 112 11.09 -26.02 2.66
N GLY A 113 12.02 -25.08 2.69
CA GLY A 113 13.40 -25.31 2.27
C GLY A 113 14.28 -25.59 3.48
N ASN A 114 15.19 -26.55 3.37
CA ASN A 114 16.33 -26.75 4.29
C ASN A 114 17.36 -25.61 4.12
N LEU A 115 16.87 -24.37 3.95
CA LEU A 115 17.66 -23.17 3.72
C LEU A 115 17.98 -22.54 5.07
N ASP A 116 19.26 -22.22 5.24
CA ASP A 116 19.79 -21.69 6.48
C ASP A 116 19.02 -20.42 6.88
N ARG A 117 18.32 -20.47 8.03
CA ARG A 117 17.48 -19.35 8.55
C ARG A 117 18.22 -18.02 8.58
N LYS A 118 19.55 -18.04 8.67
CA LYS A 118 20.43 -16.86 8.64
C LYS A 118 20.44 -16.15 7.28
N ILE A 119 20.36 -16.88 6.17
CA ILE A 119 20.32 -16.32 4.80
C ILE A 119 18.95 -15.71 4.50
N ILE A 120 17.89 -16.30 5.05
CA ILE A 120 16.52 -15.79 4.87
C ILE A 120 16.33 -14.49 5.67
N LYS A 121 16.91 -14.41 6.88
CA LYS A 121 16.90 -13.19 7.70
C LYS A 121 17.72 -12.03 7.10
N SER A 122 18.70 -12.31 6.23
CA SER A 122 19.51 -11.26 5.60
C SER A 122 18.91 -10.71 4.30
N LEU A 123 17.80 -11.29 3.80
CA LEU A 123 17.10 -10.77 2.64
C LEU A 123 16.29 -9.52 3.01
N PRO A 124 16.56 -8.37 2.36
CA PRO A 124 15.81 -7.15 2.62
C PRO A 124 14.37 -7.29 2.11
N LEU A 125 13.43 -7.01 3.01
CA LEU A 125 11.99 -7.10 2.74
C LEU A 125 11.56 -6.09 1.67
N LEU A 126 10.64 -6.50 0.79
CA LEU A 126 10.02 -5.57 -0.15
C LEU A 126 9.10 -4.64 0.63
N ARG A 127 9.38 -3.34 0.52
CA ARG A 127 8.63 -2.27 1.17
C ARG A 127 8.39 -1.18 0.16
N PHE A 128 7.14 -0.77 0.01
CA PHE A 128 6.84 0.40 -0.78
C PHE A 128 7.21 1.64 0.04
N GLN A 129 8.15 2.43 -0.47
CA GLN A 129 8.59 3.69 0.13
C GLN A 129 7.96 4.86 -0.65
N PHE A 130 7.44 5.86 0.08
CA PHE A 130 6.95 7.10 -0.51
C PHE A 130 7.87 8.25 -0.12
N GLY A 131 8.52 8.88 -1.11
CA GLY A 131 9.57 9.86 -0.84
C GLY A 131 10.78 9.24 -0.12
N SER A 132 11.57 10.08 0.55
CA SER A 132 12.83 9.66 1.18
C SER A 132 12.67 9.05 2.59
N MET A 133 11.51 9.19 3.25
CA MET A 133 11.39 8.88 4.69
C MET A 133 10.09 8.20 5.16
N TYR A 134 9.09 7.95 4.30
CA TYR A 134 7.80 7.39 4.73
C TYR A 134 7.55 5.97 4.22
N TYR A 135 7.20 5.08 5.16
CA TYR A 135 6.78 3.71 4.89
C TYR A 135 5.27 3.58 5.04
N ALA A 136 4.63 2.79 4.18
CA ALA A 136 3.22 2.40 4.37
C ALA A 136 3.12 1.46 5.57
N ASP A 137 2.59 1.96 6.68
CA ASP A 137 2.25 1.17 7.85
C ASP A 137 0.78 1.36 8.23
N LYS A 138 0.18 0.39 8.91
CA LYS A 138 -1.19 0.46 9.42
C LYS A 138 -1.39 1.67 10.36
N GLN A 139 -0.37 2.02 11.13
CA GLN A 139 -0.39 3.20 12.01
C GLN A 139 -0.51 4.51 11.22
N MET A 140 0.00 4.55 9.99
CA MET A 140 -0.04 5.74 9.12
C MET A 140 -1.47 6.17 8.80
N VAL A 141 -2.42 5.23 8.76
CA VAL A 141 -3.84 5.53 8.55
C VAL A 141 -4.40 6.37 9.69
N LEU A 142 -4.12 5.98 10.94
CA LEU A 142 -4.55 6.71 12.13
C LEU A 142 -3.92 8.09 12.18
N THR A 143 -2.61 8.20 11.91
CA THR A 143 -1.91 9.48 11.86
C THR A 143 -2.50 10.41 10.81
N VAL A 144 -2.86 9.89 9.62
CA VAL A 144 -3.47 10.74 8.58
C VAL A 144 -4.87 11.21 8.98
N ILE A 145 -5.70 10.35 9.57
CA ILE A 145 -7.03 10.77 10.07
C ILE A 145 -6.87 11.85 11.14
N GLN A 146 -5.92 11.69 12.07
CA GLN A 146 -5.62 12.69 13.08
C GLN A 146 -5.17 14.01 12.45
N ILE A 147 -4.29 13.99 11.45
CA ILE A 147 -3.86 15.17 10.69
C ILE A 147 -5.07 15.87 10.05
N ILE A 148 -5.97 15.12 9.41
CA ILE A 148 -7.17 15.69 8.77
C ILE A 148 -8.04 16.39 9.82
N LEU A 149 -8.33 15.74 10.94
CA LEU A 149 -9.18 16.30 12.00
C LEU A 149 -8.55 17.54 12.65
N VAL A 150 -7.27 17.47 13.02
CA VAL A 150 -6.55 18.59 13.65
C VAL A 150 -6.48 19.80 12.71
N ASN A 151 -6.16 19.59 11.44
CA ASN A 151 -6.10 20.71 10.49
C ASN A 151 -7.48 21.26 10.14
N SER A 152 -8.51 20.41 10.09
CA SER A 152 -9.89 20.88 9.91
C SER A 152 -10.34 21.73 11.10
N ALA A 153 -10.03 21.31 12.34
CA ALA A 153 -10.31 22.08 13.55
C ALA A 153 -9.55 23.41 13.58
N ASN A 154 -8.26 23.40 13.23
CA ASN A 154 -7.46 24.63 13.16
C ASN A 154 -8.02 25.62 12.13
N LEU A 155 -8.45 25.14 10.96
CA LEU A 155 -9.10 25.97 9.94
C LEU A 155 -10.39 26.62 10.43
N LEU A 156 -11.18 25.92 11.24
CA LEU A 156 -12.42 26.45 11.84
C LEU A 156 -12.16 27.46 12.95
N ILE A 157 -11.06 27.34 13.68
CA ILE A 157 -10.69 28.29 14.75
C ILE A 157 -10.12 29.58 14.13
N LEU A 158 -9.39 29.48 13.02
CA LEU A 158 -8.75 30.61 12.35
C LEU A 158 -9.70 31.45 11.47
N TYR A 159 -10.81 30.88 10.96
CA TYR A 159 -11.70 31.49 9.96
C TYR A 159 -13.17 31.15 10.16
#